data_AF-A0A558DHJ8-F1
#
_entry.id   AF-A0A558DHJ8-F1
#
_cell.length_a   1.000
_cell.length_b   1.000
_cell.length_c   1.000
_cell.angle_alpha   90.00
_cell.angle_beta   90.00
_cell.angle_gamma   90.00
#
_symmetry.space_group_name_H-M   'P 1'
#
loop_
_entity.id
_entity.type
_entity.pdbx_description
1 polymer ?
#
loop_
_entity_poly.entity_id
_entity_poly.type
_entity_poly.pdbx_seq_one_letter_code
_entity_poly.pdbx_strand_id
1 'polypeptide(L)'
;MDCQGCWETVSAIVDGQASPAEEVAAERHLALCPACRDAAARTVAVTRLLRIRHAVPCPDLAPSLLEAFDRQVRGAVAETARAVPAGARPACVPEPNVLWGVGSAPCGCPSGCRCGCQEGDSCRCRPTVLKG
;
A
#
# COMPACT_ATOMS: atom_id res chain seq x y z
N MET A 1 24.95 -0.77 6.74
CA MET A 1 24.80 0.55 7.38
C MET A 1 25.12 0.40 8.86
N ASP A 2 25.86 1.35 9.41
CA ASP A 2 26.17 1.46 10.83
C ASP A 2 25.04 2.15 11.61
N CYS A 3 25.17 2.26 12.93
CA CYS A 3 24.12 2.87 13.76
C CYS A 3 23.89 4.35 13.44
N GLN A 4 24.96 5.10 13.13
CA GLN A 4 24.85 6.52 12.81
C GLN A 4 24.08 6.73 11.50
N GLY A 5 24.44 6.01 10.44
CA GLY A 5 23.70 6.06 9.18
C GLY A 5 22.24 5.60 9.35
N CYS A 6 22.00 4.59 10.20
CA CYS A 6 20.63 4.15 10.49
C CYS A 6 19.81 5.26 11.15
N TRP A 7 20.41 6.01 12.09
CA TRP A 7 19.73 7.11 12.75
C TRP A 7 19.40 8.27 11.80
N GLU A 8 20.34 8.63 10.93
CA GLU A 8 20.13 9.64 9.89
C GLU A 8 19.00 9.24 8.93
N THR A 9 19.02 7.99 8.46
CA THR A 9 17.94 7.48 7.60
C THR A 9 16.59 7.44 8.34
N VAL A 10 16.55 7.01 9.60
CA VAL A 10 15.30 7.01 10.40
C VAL A 10 14.75 8.43 10.54
N SER A 11 15.62 9.44 10.75
CA SER A 11 15.19 10.84 10.73
C SER A 11 14.59 11.24 9.38
N ALA A 12 15.27 10.90 8.28
CA ALA A 12 14.80 11.19 6.94
C ALA A 12 13.45 10.49 6.62
N ILE A 13 13.24 9.26 7.07
CA ILE A 13 11.96 8.53 6.93
C ILE A 13 10.84 9.29 7.63
N VAL A 14 11.08 9.73 8.87
CA VAL A 14 10.11 10.47 9.67
C VAL A 14 9.75 11.82 9.03
N ASP A 15 10.67 12.44 8.29
CA ASP A 15 10.47 13.66 7.52
C ASP A 15 9.98 13.44 6.07
N GLY A 16 9.78 12.18 5.66
CA GLY A 16 9.38 11.83 4.29
C GLY A 16 10.41 12.20 3.22
N GLN A 17 11.69 12.28 3.61
CA GLN A 17 12.82 12.65 2.74
C GLN A 17 13.71 11.45 2.37
N ALA A 18 13.50 10.28 2.99
CA ALA A 18 14.26 9.08 2.66
C ALA A 18 13.86 8.53 1.29
N SER A 19 14.84 8.03 0.54
CA SER A 19 14.60 7.24 -0.65
C SER A 19 14.18 5.80 -0.30
N PRO A 20 13.51 5.07 -1.22
CA PRO A 20 13.14 3.67 -0.99
C PRO A 20 14.35 2.76 -0.73
N ALA A 21 15.51 3.07 -1.31
CA ALA A 21 16.73 2.30 -1.09
C ALA A 21 17.28 2.49 0.34
N GLU A 22 17.19 3.72 0.86
CA GLU A 22 17.58 4.03 2.24
C GLU A 22 16.63 3.38 3.24
N GLU A 23 15.31 3.42 2.99
CA GLU A 23 14.30 2.72 3.78
C GLU A 23 14.64 1.23 3.94
N VAL A 24 14.88 0.53 2.84
CA VAL A 24 15.25 -0.90 2.85
C VAL A 24 16.57 -1.14 3.61
N ALA A 25 17.55 -0.23 3.47
CA ALA A 25 18.82 -0.36 4.19
C ALA A 25 18.66 -0.17 5.71
N ALA A 26 17.82 0.78 6.13
CA ALA A 26 17.50 1.00 7.54
C ALA A 26 16.68 -0.16 8.12
N GLU A 27 15.69 -0.68 7.40
CA GLU A 27 14.92 -1.87 7.81
C GLU A 27 15.82 -3.06 8.12
N ARG A 28 16.80 -3.34 7.25
CA ARG A 28 17.78 -4.42 7.47
C ARG A 28 18.59 -4.19 8.74
N HIS A 29 19.00 -2.95 9.04
CA HIS A 29 19.73 -2.64 10.26
C HIS A 29 18.84 -2.77 11.50
N LEU A 30 17.60 -2.24 11.45
CA LEU A 30 16.64 -2.30 12.54
C LEU A 30 16.24 -3.74 12.88
N ALA A 31 16.23 -4.67 11.92
CA ALA A 31 16.00 -6.09 12.20
C ALA A 31 17.05 -6.67 13.16
N LEU A 32 18.29 -6.17 13.10
CA LEU A 32 19.43 -6.73 13.84
C LEU A 32 19.80 -5.92 15.10
N CYS A 33 19.48 -4.62 15.15
CA CYS A 33 19.94 -3.71 16.21
C CYS A 33 18.79 -3.26 17.14
N PRO A 34 18.67 -3.80 18.37
CA PRO A 34 17.61 -3.40 19.32
C PRO A 34 17.72 -1.94 19.74
N ALA A 35 18.93 -1.41 19.94
CA ALA A 35 19.12 -0.01 20.34
C ALA A 35 18.58 0.97 19.28
N CYS A 36 18.78 0.66 17.99
CA CYS A 36 18.25 1.47 16.89
C CYS A 36 16.73 1.34 16.77
N ARG A 37 16.14 0.16 17.05
CA ARG A 37 14.68 0.01 17.12
C ARG A 37 14.06 0.88 18.19
N ASP A 38 14.64 0.87 19.40
CA ASP A 38 14.14 1.68 20.50
C ASP A 38 14.28 3.18 20.21
N ALA A 39 15.41 3.58 19.60
CA ALA A 39 15.62 4.96 19.16
C ALA A 39 14.59 5.37 18.09
N ALA A 40 14.36 4.55 17.07
CA ALA A 40 13.38 4.82 16.03
C ALA A 40 11.96 4.96 16.60
N ALA A 41 11.55 4.07 17.51
CA ALA A 41 10.25 4.16 18.17
C ALA A 41 10.09 5.48 18.96
N ARG A 42 11.13 5.91 19.68
CA ARG A 42 11.13 7.21 20.39
C ARG A 42 11.05 8.38 19.43
N THR A 43 11.80 8.36 18.33
CA THR A 43 11.78 9.41 17.31
C THR A 43 10.37 9.55 16.71
N VAL A 44 9.72 8.45 16.34
CA VAL A 44 8.34 8.45 15.83
C VAL A 44 7.37 9.05 16.86
N ALA A 45 7.49 8.65 18.13
CA ALA A 45 6.62 9.15 19.19
C ALA A 45 6.79 10.67 19.40
N VAL A 46 8.03 11.16 19.49
CA VAL A 46 8.33 12.59 19.65
C VAL A 46 7.85 13.39 18.45
N THR A 47 8.13 12.95 17.23
CA THR A 47 7.69 13.67 16.03
C THR A 47 6.17 13.75 15.94
N ARG A 48 5.46 12.68 16.33
CA ARG A 48 4.00 12.71 16.40
C ARG A 48 3.50 13.77 17.40
N LEU A 49 4.10 13.85 18.57
CA LEU A 49 3.74 14.86 19.59
C LEU A 49 3.99 16.29 19.09
N LEU A 50 5.07 16.51 18.34
CA LEU A 50 5.42 17.83 17.80
C LEU A 50 4.53 18.26 16.62
N ARG A 51 4.07 17.31 15.81
CA ARG A 51 3.27 17.59 14.60
C ARG A 51 1.77 17.66 14.86
N ILE A 52 1.27 16.95 15.88
CA ILE A 52 -0.16 16.99 16.22
C ILE A 52 -0.42 18.23 17.06
N ARG A 53 -1.29 19.09 16.54
CA ARG A 53 -1.80 20.26 17.25
C ARG A 53 -3.31 20.35 17.04
N HIS A 54 -3.98 21.09 17.91
CA HIS A 54 -5.41 21.32 17.74
C HIS A 54 -5.67 21.95 16.37
N ALA A 55 -6.62 21.39 15.63
CA ALA A 55 -7.05 21.98 14.37
C ALA A 55 -7.66 23.35 14.67
N VAL A 56 -7.27 24.35 13.89
CA VAL A 56 -8.03 25.61 13.85
C VAL A 56 -9.37 25.28 13.21
N PRO A 57 -10.50 25.86 13.68
CA PRO A 57 -11.79 25.65 13.03
C PRO A 57 -11.68 25.87 11.51
N CYS A 58 -12.02 24.85 10.73
CA CYS A 58 -12.04 24.89 9.28
C CYS A 58 -13.36 24.28 8.77
N PRO A 59 -13.80 24.64 7.55
CA PRO A 59 -14.92 23.96 6.92
C PRO A 59 -14.67 22.45 6.85
N ASP A 60 -15.72 21.65 7.04
CA ASP A 60 -15.64 20.21 6.83
C ASP A 60 -15.52 19.91 5.33
N LEU A 61 -14.31 19.55 4.90
CA LEU A 61 -14.01 19.18 3.52
C LEU A 61 -14.20 17.68 3.25
N ALA A 62 -14.50 16.86 4.26
CA ALA A 62 -14.59 15.41 4.11
C ALA A 62 -15.61 14.99 3.03
N PRO A 63 -16.83 15.57 2.95
CA PRO A 63 -17.78 15.18 1.90
C PRO A 63 -17.26 15.46 0.49
N SER A 64 -16.69 16.64 0.25
CA SER A 64 -16.16 17.03 -1.07
C SER A 64 -14.93 16.23 -1.47
N LEU A 65 -14.05 15.89 -0.52
CA LEU A 65 -12.89 15.06 -0.76
C LEU A 65 -13.29 13.62 -1.08
N LEU A 66 -14.25 13.05 -0.34
CA LEU A 66 -14.76 11.71 -0.61
C LEU A 66 -15.43 11.64 -1.98
N GLU A 67 -16.22 12.64 -2.36
CA GLU A 67 -16.82 12.72 -3.70
C GLU A 67 -15.76 12.83 -4.81
N ALA A 68 -14.73 13.64 -4.60
CA ALA A 68 -13.61 13.77 -5.54
C ALA A 68 -12.83 12.44 -5.69
N PHE A 69 -12.53 11.79 -4.58
CA PHE A 69 -11.88 10.48 -4.55
C PHE A 69 -12.70 9.43 -5.29
N ASP A 70 -14.01 9.36 -4.99
CA ASP A 70 -14.94 8.45 -5.64
C ASP A 70 -14.99 8.65 -7.16
N ARG A 71 -15.01 9.90 -7.63
CA ARG A 71 -14.95 10.20 -9.07
C ARG A 71 -13.64 9.74 -9.70
N GLN A 72 -12.51 9.95 -9.01
CA GLN A 72 -11.20 9.54 -9.51
C GLN A 72 -11.08 8.01 -9.59
N VAL A 73 -11.52 7.30 -8.54
CA VAL A 73 -11.52 5.84 -8.52
C VAL A 73 -12.48 5.29 -9.57
N ARG A 74 -13.72 5.79 -9.66
CA ARG A 74 -14.69 5.37 -10.68
C ARG A 74 -14.20 5.65 -12.10
N GLY A 75 -13.54 6.79 -12.33
CA GLY A 75 -12.93 7.15 -13.62
C GLY A 75 -11.80 6.19 -14.03
N ALA A 76 -10.89 5.89 -13.11
CA ALA A 76 -9.80 4.93 -13.34
C ALA A 76 -10.32 3.50 -13.61
N VAL A 77 -11.39 3.11 -12.93
CA VAL A 77 -12.06 1.81 -13.15
C VAL A 77 -12.73 1.76 -14.52
N ALA A 78 -13.40 2.83 -14.95
CA ALA A 78 -14.04 2.87 -16.27
C ALA A 78 -13.01 2.82 -17.42
N GLU A 79 -11.88 3.50 -17.27
CA GLU A 79 -10.80 3.52 -18.27
C GLU A 79 -10.08 2.17 -18.37
N THR A 80 -9.78 1.55 -17.24
CA THR A 80 -9.22 0.18 -17.22
C THR A 80 -10.19 -0.86 -17.76
N ALA A 81 -11.49 -0.77 -17.45
CA ALA A 81 -12.50 -1.68 -17.98
C ALA A 81 -12.61 -1.61 -19.52
N ARG A 82 -12.46 -0.42 -20.11
CA ARG A 82 -12.42 -0.25 -21.58
C ARG A 82 -11.17 -0.82 -22.22
N ALA A 83 -10.05 -0.86 -21.51
CA ALA A 83 -8.79 -1.40 -22.00
C ALA A 83 -8.69 -2.93 -21.87
N VAL A 84 -9.59 -3.57 -21.11
CA VAL A 84 -9.60 -5.03 -20.94
C VAL A 84 -10.55 -5.65 -21.96
N PRO A 85 -10.06 -6.44 -22.94
CA PRO A 85 -10.94 -7.08 -23.91
C PRO A 85 -11.90 -8.05 -23.21
N ALA A 86 -13.15 -8.08 -23.67
CA ALA A 86 -14.16 -9.03 -23.22
C ALA A 86 -13.60 -10.46 -23.38
N GLY A 87 -13.36 -11.14 -22.26
CA GLY A 87 -12.78 -12.50 -22.23
C GLY A 87 -11.34 -12.61 -21.73
N ALA A 88 -10.68 -11.51 -21.33
CA ALA A 88 -9.36 -11.57 -20.70
C ALA A 88 -9.43 -12.32 -19.35
N ARG A 89 -8.68 -13.42 -19.22
CA ARG A 89 -8.56 -14.19 -17.97
C ARG A 89 -7.53 -13.52 -17.03
N PRO A 90 -7.81 -13.38 -15.73
CA PRO A 90 -6.84 -12.85 -14.78
C PRO A 90 -5.70 -13.87 -14.53
N ALA A 91 -4.46 -13.40 -14.47
CA ALA A 91 -3.31 -14.22 -14.06
C ALA A 91 -2.97 -14.00 -12.58
N CYS A 92 -2.33 -15.00 -11.98
CA CYS A 92 -1.78 -14.91 -10.63
C CYS A 92 -0.51 -14.05 -10.66
N VAL A 93 -0.45 -13.01 -9.83
CA VAL A 93 0.75 -12.20 -9.64
C VAL A 93 1.28 -12.48 -8.23
N PRO A 94 2.59 -12.71 -8.04
CA PRO A 94 3.17 -12.77 -6.70
C PRO A 94 3.10 -11.38 -6.03
N GLU A 95 2.86 -11.40 -4.73
CA GLU A 95 2.53 -10.31 -3.80
C GLU A 95 3.35 -8.99 -3.88
N PRO A 96 2.91 -7.88 -3.22
CA PRO A 96 1.69 -7.71 -2.38
C PRO A 96 0.91 -6.43 -2.73
N ASN A 97 -0.10 -6.48 -3.58
CA ASN A 97 -1.08 -5.39 -3.65
C ASN A 97 -2.47 -5.96 -3.96
N VAL A 98 -3.32 -6.00 -2.93
CA VAL A 98 -4.74 -6.39 -3.04
C VAL A 98 -5.50 -5.17 -3.56
N LEU A 99 -6.16 -5.30 -4.72
CA LEU A 99 -6.86 -4.15 -5.33
C LEU A 99 -8.38 -4.29 -5.33
N TRP A 100 -8.97 -5.50 -5.37
CA TRP A 100 -10.43 -5.68 -5.49
C TRP A 100 -10.93 -6.92 -4.76
N GLY A 101 -12.05 -6.80 -4.03
CA GLY A 101 -12.83 -7.93 -3.56
C GLY A 101 -13.89 -8.31 -4.60
N VAL A 102 -13.78 -9.49 -5.21
CA VAL A 102 -14.97 -10.15 -5.77
C VAL A 102 -15.76 -10.65 -4.57
N GLY A 103 -17.05 -10.30 -4.48
CA GLY A 103 -17.93 -10.81 -3.43
C GLY A 103 -18.11 -12.33 -3.52
N SER A 104 -19.31 -12.85 -3.23
CA SER A 104 -19.60 -14.28 -3.26
C SER A 104 -19.62 -14.95 -4.65
N ALA A 105 -19.10 -14.29 -5.69
CA ALA A 105 -19.04 -14.83 -7.03
C ALA A 105 -17.84 -15.78 -7.18
N PRO A 106 -18.00 -16.98 -7.78
CA PRO A 106 -16.89 -17.90 -7.97
C PRO A 106 -15.82 -17.28 -8.89
N CYS A 107 -14.56 -17.32 -8.45
CA CYS A 107 -13.42 -16.67 -9.11
C CYS A 107 -13.09 -17.20 -10.53
N GLY A 108 -13.73 -18.29 -10.98
CA GLY A 108 -13.57 -18.83 -12.34
C GLY A 108 -12.19 -19.40 -12.66
N CYS A 109 -11.38 -19.69 -11.64
CA CYS A 109 -10.00 -20.16 -11.79
C CYS A 109 -9.92 -21.62 -12.28
N PRO A 110 -8.87 -22.00 -13.04
CA PRO A 110 -8.63 -23.40 -13.41
C PRO A 110 -8.31 -24.27 -12.18
N SER A 111 -8.57 -25.58 -12.30
CA SER A 111 -8.19 -26.61 -11.33
C SER A 111 -6.67 -26.64 -11.18
N GLY A 112 -6.14 -25.87 -10.22
CA GLY A 112 -4.70 -25.65 -10.02
C GLY A 112 -4.33 -24.26 -9.48
N CYS A 113 -5.27 -23.32 -9.34
CA CYS A 113 -5.00 -22.01 -8.74
C CYS A 113 -4.62 -22.13 -7.25
N ARG A 114 -3.54 -21.47 -6.83
CA ARG A 114 -3.11 -21.34 -5.43
C ARG A 114 -3.47 -19.98 -4.81
N CYS A 115 -4.46 -19.31 -5.39
CA CYS A 115 -4.88 -17.97 -5.02
C CYS A 115 -5.73 -17.88 -3.75
N GLY A 116 -6.08 -19.01 -3.12
CA GLY A 116 -6.83 -19.07 -1.86
C GLY A 116 -8.35 -18.84 -1.97
N CYS A 117 -8.88 -18.44 -3.13
CA CYS A 117 -10.30 -18.06 -3.29
C CYS A 117 -11.34 -19.21 -3.18
N GLN A 118 -10.92 -20.47 -3.01
CA GLN A 118 -11.86 -21.61 -2.96
C GLN A 118 -12.36 -21.95 -1.54
N GLU A 119 -11.86 -21.27 -0.50
CA GLU A 119 -12.23 -21.53 0.91
C GLU A 119 -13.11 -20.42 1.50
N GLY A 120 -13.72 -19.57 0.66
CA GLY A 120 -14.57 -18.45 1.10
C GLY A 120 -13.86 -17.10 1.23
N ASP A 121 -12.56 -17.04 0.92
CA ASP A 121 -11.77 -15.82 0.92
C ASP A 121 -11.88 -15.01 -0.39
N SER A 122 -11.72 -13.69 -0.28
CA SER A 122 -11.75 -12.75 -1.41
C SER A 122 -10.61 -13.00 -2.40
N CYS A 123 -10.92 -13.06 -3.70
CA CYS A 123 -9.91 -13.31 -4.74
C CYS A 123 -8.87 -12.17 -4.83
N ARG A 124 -7.60 -12.55 -4.97
CA ARG A 124 -6.45 -11.62 -5.10
C ARG A 124 -5.90 -11.50 -6.53
N CYS A 125 -6.59 -12.02 -7.54
CA CYS A 125 -6.11 -12.04 -8.94
C CYS A 125 -6.36 -10.70 -9.67
N ARG A 126 -5.50 -10.34 -10.62
CA ARG A 126 -5.61 -9.10 -11.45
C ARG A 126 -5.68 -9.45 -12.95
N PRO A 127 -6.40 -8.69 -13.80
CA PRO A 127 -6.34 -8.89 -15.25
C PRO A 127 -4.92 -8.61 -15.76
N THR A 128 -4.32 -9.60 -16.42
CA THR A 128 -3.06 -9.44 -17.16
C THR A 128 -3.37 -8.83 -18.52
N VAL A 129 -2.84 -7.64 -18.79
CA VAL A 129 -2.77 -7.12 -20.15
C VAL A 129 -1.63 -7.88 -20.84
N LEU A 130 -1.95 -8.84 -21.69
CA LEU A 130 -0.95 -9.47 -22.56
C LEU A 130 -0.44 -8.38 -23.52
N LYS A 131 0.81 -7.94 -23.36
CA LYS A 131 1.49 -7.13 -24.37
C LYS A 131 1.72 -8.03 -25.59
N GLY A 132 0.93 -7.81 -26.64
CA GLY A 132 1.24 -8.24 -28.01
C GLY A 132 2.19 -7.27 -28.67
#